data_AF-A0A455U6T5-F1
#
_entry.id   AF-A0A455U6T5-F1
#
_cell.length_a   1.000
_cell.length_b   1.000
_cell.length_c   1.000
_cell.angle_alpha   90.00
_cell.angle_beta   90.00
_cell.angle_gamma   90.00
#
_symmetry.space_group_name_H-M   'P 1'
#
loop_
_entity.id
_entity.type
_entity.pdbx_description
1 polymer ?
#
loop_
_entity_poly.entity_id
_entity_poly.type
_entity_poly.pdbx_seq_one_letter_code
_entity_poly.pdbx_strand_id
1 'polypeptide(L)'
;MLHPSNQDIPFPLIFTGPADSAAYFQKIDEFLVYTLGEEIRRYYTIITGDPVAVARTMRQGIDEIAEFRRTHQDAFITTGG
;
A
#
# COMPACT_ATOMS: atom_id res chain seq x y z
N MET A 1 -23.48 6.69 5.43
CA MET A 1 -22.18 6.71 6.13
C MET A 1 -21.36 5.47 5.77
N LEU A 2 -21.11 5.31 4.47
CA LEU A 2 -20.28 4.30 3.81
C LEU A 2 -20.27 4.79 2.36
N HIS A 3 -19.47 5.81 2.06
CA HIS A 3 -19.26 6.13 0.65
C HIS A 3 -18.23 5.10 0.16
N PRO A 4 -18.57 4.24 -0.83
CA PRO A 4 -17.64 3.25 -1.39
C PRO A 4 -16.46 3.91 -2.13
N SER A 5 -16.47 5.24 -2.24
CA SER A 5 -15.63 6.05 -3.13
C SER A 5 -14.16 6.15 -2.75
N ASN A 6 -13.68 5.39 -1.77
CA ASN A 6 -12.27 5.40 -1.36
C ASN A 6 -11.67 3.99 -1.19
N GLN A 7 -12.38 2.92 -1.56
CA GLN A 7 -11.93 1.54 -1.33
C GLN A 7 -10.69 1.13 -2.15
N ASP A 8 -10.37 1.87 -3.21
CA ASP A 8 -9.28 1.53 -4.12
C ASP A 8 -8.23 2.64 -4.23
N ILE A 9 -7.82 3.24 -3.10
CA ILE A 9 -6.56 3.98 -3.09
C ILE A 9 -5.51 3.04 -2.46
N PRO A 10 -4.70 2.32 -3.25
CA PRO A 10 -3.58 1.56 -2.72
C PRO A 10 -2.60 2.56 -2.10
N PHE A 11 -2.69 2.78 -0.79
CA PHE A 11 -1.70 3.58 -0.08
C PHE A 11 -0.51 2.65 0.22
N PRO A 12 0.72 2.97 -0.21
CA PRO A 12 1.87 2.14 0.00
C PRO A 12 2.29 2.28 1.46
N LEU A 13 1.70 1.46 2.32
CA LEU A 13 2.14 1.32 3.69
C LEU A 13 3.41 0.48 3.68
N ILE A 14 4.56 1.10 3.93
CA ILE A 14 5.83 0.38 4.00
C ILE A 14 6.25 0.26 5.47
N PHE A 15 6.30 -0.96 5.96
CA PHE A 15 6.94 -1.29 7.23
C PHE A 15 8.43 -1.44 7.02
N THR A 16 9.24 -0.66 7.74
CA THR A 16 10.70 -0.71 7.60
C THR A 16 11.43 -0.57 8.91
N GLY A 17 12.62 -1.16 8.97
CA GLY A 17 13.51 -1.14 10.12
C GLY A 17 14.88 -1.74 9.79
N PRO A 18 15.80 -1.78 10.76
CA PRO A 18 17.10 -2.43 10.59
C PRO A 18 16.93 -3.93 10.30
N ALA A 19 17.97 -4.56 9.75
CA ALA A 19 17.93 -5.98 9.37
C ALA A 19 17.56 -6.89 10.56
N ASP A 20 18.03 -6.54 11.77
CA ASP A 20 17.74 -7.26 13.01
C ASP A 20 16.25 -7.22 13.43
N SER A 21 15.45 -6.33 12.84
CA SER A 21 14.01 -6.24 13.10
C SER A 21 13.17 -7.17 12.22
N ALA A 22 13.77 -8.01 11.36
CA ALA A 22 13.02 -8.93 10.50
C ALA A 22 12.06 -9.84 11.27
N ALA A 23 12.51 -10.41 12.40
CA ALA A 23 11.67 -11.26 13.26
C ALA A 23 10.50 -10.51 13.91
N TYR A 24 10.65 -9.20 14.14
CA TYR A 24 9.57 -8.35 14.66
C TYR A 24 8.49 -8.13 13.59
N PHE A 25 8.88 -7.81 12.37
CA PHE A 25 7.92 -7.61 11.28
C PHE A 25 7.22 -8.90 10.86
N GLN A 26 7.88 -10.06 10.95
CA GLN A 26 7.24 -11.34 10.74
C GLN A 26 6.08 -11.56 11.72
N LYS A 27 6.26 -11.23 13.01
CA LYS A 27 5.18 -11.33 14.00
C LYS A 27 4.03 -10.37 13.71
N ILE A 28 4.34 -9.18 13.19
CA ILE A 28 3.30 -8.23 12.77
C ILE A 28 2.52 -8.79 11.57
N ASP A 29 3.20 -9.31 10.56
CA ASP A 29 2.56 -9.94 9.40
C ASP A 29 1.65 -11.10 9.83
N GLU A 30 2.17 -12.00 10.65
CA GLU A 30 1.40 -13.13 11.19
C GLU A 30 0.17 -12.65 11.99
N PHE A 31 0.33 -11.63 12.83
CA PHE A 31 -0.78 -11.05 13.60
C PHE A 31 -1.84 -10.40 12.71
N LEU A 32 -1.41 -9.62 11.70
CA LEU A 32 -2.32 -8.96 10.76
C LEU A 32 -3.07 -9.99 9.91
N VAL A 33 -2.38 -11.01 9.40
CA VAL A 33 -3.01 -12.09 8.62
C VAL A 33 -3.96 -12.90 9.48
N TYR A 34 -3.58 -13.20 10.72
CA TYR A 34 -4.45 -13.92 11.65
C TYR A 34 -5.73 -13.14 11.98
N THR A 35 -5.65 -11.81 12.09
CA THR A 35 -6.78 -10.97 12.50
C THR A 35 -7.67 -10.52 11.34
N LEU A 36 -7.08 -10.25 10.17
CA LEU A 36 -7.74 -9.62 9.03
C LEU A 36 -7.79 -10.54 7.79
N GLY A 37 -7.15 -11.70 7.83
CA GLY A 37 -7.01 -12.63 6.72
C GLY A 37 -5.82 -12.31 5.81
N GLU A 38 -5.46 -13.23 4.91
CA GLU A 38 -4.31 -13.08 4.00
C GLU A 38 -4.44 -11.88 3.06
N GLU A 39 -5.67 -11.43 2.81
CA GLU A 39 -5.97 -10.29 1.95
C GLU A 39 -5.29 -9.00 2.43
N ILE A 40 -4.96 -8.89 3.72
CA ILE A 40 -4.32 -7.70 4.29
C ILE A 40 -2.92 -7.43 3.73
N ARG A 41 -2.20 -8.46 3.26
CA ARG A 41 -0.85 -8.35 2.70
C ARG A 41 -0.79 -7.50 1.42
N ARG A 42 -1.93 -7.27 0.75
CA ARG A 42 -1.98 -6.38 -0.43
C ARG A 42 -1.85 -4.89 -0.06
N TYR A 43 -2.08 -4.54 1.22
CA TYR A 43 -2.14 -3.15 1.67
C TYR A 43 -0.81 -2.66 2.26
N TYR A 44 0.19 -3.52 2.41
CA TYR A 44 1.49 -3.12 2.94
C TYR A 44 2.66 -3.93 2.36
N THR A 45 3.84 -3.35 2.45
CA THR A 45 5.11 -3.99 2.06
C THR A 45 6.08 -3.91 3.23
N ILE A 46 6.78 -5.01 3.54
CA ILE A 46 7.82 -5.03 4.58
C ILE A 46 9.20 -5.00 3.91
N ILE A 47 10.02 -3.99 4.23
CA ILE A 47 11.38 -3.83 3.72
C ILE A 47 12.34 -3.61 4.89
N THR A 48 13.26 -4.53 5.13
CA THR A 48 14.24 -4.44 6.23
C THR A 48 15.67 -4.36 5.72
N GLY A 49 16.53 -3.63 6.46
CA GLY A 49 17.97 -3.59 6.19
C GLY A 49 18.42 -2.79 4.96
N ASP A 50 17.49 -2.29 4.13
CA ASP A 50 17.81 -1.52 2.93
C ASP A 50 17.00 -0.20 2.86
N PRO A 51 17.53 0.90 3.40
CA PRO A 51 16.86 2.21 3.34
C PRO A 51 16.78 2.76 1.90
N VAL A 52 17.66 2.33 0.99
CA VAL A 52 17.63 2.76 -0.42
C VAL A 52 16.49 2.06 -1.16
N ALA A 53 16.27 0.77 -0.90
CA ALA A 53 15.12 0.04 -1.42
C ALA A 53 13.81 0.67 -0.94
N VAL A 54 13.70 1.04 0.34
CA VAL A 54 12.51 1.74 0.87
C VAL A 54 12.21 3.01 0.08
N ALA A 55 13.22 3.86 -0.13
CA ALA A 55 13.04 5.11 -0.88
C ALA A 55 12.65 4.88 -2.34
N ARG A 56 13.19 3.83 -2.98
CA ARG A 56 12.84 3.44 -4.35
C ARG A 56 11.40 2.92 -4.44
N THR A 57 11.00 2.03 -3.54
CA THR A 57 9.66 1.47 -3.49
C THR A 57 8.61 2.53 -3.15
N MET A 58 8.92 3.46 -2.23
CA MET A 58 8.09 4.64 -1.98
C MET A 58 7.85 5.44 -3.26
N ARG A 59 8.92 5.76 -4.00
CA ARG A 59 8.82 6.57 -5.22
C ARG A 59 8.01 5.85 -6.32
N GLN A 60 8.29 4.57 -6.54
CA GLN A 60 7.54 3.76 -7.51
C GLN A 60 6.06 3.62 -7.13
N GLY A 61 5.76 3.36 -5.86
CA GLY A 61 4.38 3.26 -5.39
C GLY A 61 3.63 4.58 -5.55
N ILE A 62 4.28 5.73 -5.31
CA ILE A 62 3.67 7.05 -5.56
C ILE A 62 3.38 7.25 -7.05
N ASP A 63 4.30 6.88 -7.94
CA ASP A 63 4.13 6.99 -9.39
C ASP A 63 2.96 6.09 -9.86
N GLU A 64 2.89 4.85 -9.39
CA GLU A 64 1.80 3.91 -9.68
C GLU A 64 0.44 4.42 -9.19
N ILE A 65 0.37 5.00 -7.98
CA ILE A 65 -0.85 5.64 -7.48
C ILE A 65 -1.20 6.88 -8.29
N ALA A 66 -0.21 7.68 -8.70
CA ALA A 66 -0.45 8.87 -9.50
C ALA A 66 -1.03 8.49 -10.87
N GLU A 67 -0.51 7.43 -11.50
CA GLU A 67 -1.08 6.85 -12.72
C GLU A 67 -2.45 6.22 -12.49
N PHE A 68 -2.65 5.48 -11.40
CA PHE A 68 -3.96 4.92 -11.04
C PHE A 68 -5.00 6.01 -10.83
N ARG A 69 -4.64 7.08 -10.09
CA ARG A 69 -5.51 8.25 -9.90
C ARG A 69 -5.79 8.95 -11.20
N ARG A 70 -4.80 9.13 -12.08
CA ARG A 70 -5.01 9.77 -13.38
C ARG A 70 -5.97 8.97 -14.26
N THR A 71 -5.72 7.67 -14.40
CA THR A 71 -6.55 6.75 -15.21
C THR A 71 -7.95 6.54 -14.65
N HIS A 72 -8.14 6.52 -13.32
CA HIS A 72 -9.44 6.34 -12.69
C HIS A 72 -10.20 7.65 -12.44
N GLN A 73 -9.53 8.81 -12.27
CA GLN A 73 -10.19 10.12 -12.20
C GLN A 73 -10.62 10.64 -13.58
N ASP A 74 -9.91 10.30 -14.66
CA ASP A 74 -10.34 10.64 -16.03
C ASP A 74 -11.61 9.89 -16.48
N ALA A 75 -11.98 8.80 -15.79
CA ALA A 75 -13.21 8.04 -16.10
C ALA A 75 -14.50 8.66 -15.52
N PHE A 76 -14.44 9.79 -14.80
CA PHE A 76 -15.59 10.38 -14.09
C PHE A 76 -16.04 11.75 -14.62
N ILE A 77 -15.72 12.10 -15.88
CA ILE A 77 -16.24 13.33 -16.53
C ILE A 77 -16.86 13.01 -17.90
N THR A 78 -17.93 12.21 -17.90
CA THR A 78 -18.98 12.24 -18.93
C THR A 78 -20.21 11.63 -18.25
N THR A 79 -21.19 12.42 -17.82
CA THR A 79 -22.28 12.87 -18.70
C THR A 79 -23.02 14.01 -18.00
N GLY A 80 -23.17 15.12 -18.70
CA GLY A 80 -24.06 16.22 -18.34
C GLY A 80 -24.41 16.95 -19.63
N GLY A 81 -25.16 16.27 -20.50
CA GLY A 81 -25.86 16.85 -21.65
C GLY A 81 -27.33 17.05 -21.30
#